data_AF-A0A9Q1IT68-F1
#
_entry.id   AF-A0A9Q1IT68-F1
#
_cell.length_a   1.000
_cell.length_b   1.000
_cell.length_c   1.000
_cell.angle_alpha   90.00
_cell.angle_beta   90.00
_cell.angle_gamma   90.00
#
_symmetry.space_group_name_H-M   'P 1'
#
loop_
_entity.id
_entity.type
_entity.pdbx_description
1 polymer ?
#
loop_
_entity_poly.entity_id
_entity_poly.type
_entity_poly.pdbx_seq_one_letter_code
_entity_poly.pdbx_strand_id
1 'polypeptide(L)'
;MALNRWEAIKKSLHFNNNEDRQEENADPLHKIRPLVTHLTSKLKMIPMGEKLAVDELMTGRVVQPPELPDVGASGNVVLRLAQPIPKQQNYKLFLDNWFTGVPLILTLAQQGIHCTGTVRGNRLPGVLMSDVELKRTGHGSFEQKIAVVGETILHVVKWYDNRSVTLLSDYIGASPVTEVERWDQKVITKVPCPAVVKEYNKNMGGVDLLP
;
A
#
# COMPACT_ATOMS: atom_id res chain seq x y z
N MET A 1 21.91 -25.80 -20.00
CA MET A 1 20.78 -26.75 -20.16
C MET A 1 20.09 -26.46 -21.49
N ALA A 2 19.66 -27.48 -22.25
CA ALA A 2 18.96 -27.25 -23.53
C ALA A 2 17.52 -26.74 -23.29
N LEU A 3 17.01 -25.86 -24.15
CA LEU A 3 15.67 -25.24 -24.03
C LEU A 3 14.55 -26.30 -23.86
N ASN A 4 14.59 -27.36 -24.68
CA ASN A 4 13.59 -28.43 -24.60
C ASN A 4 13.63 -29.18 -23.25
N ARG A 5 14.82 -29.37 -22.69
CA ARG A 5 14.99 -29.98 -21.36
C ARG A 5 14.49 -29.05 -20.26
N TRP A 6 14.76 -27.75 -20.38
CA TRP A 6 14.26 -26.74 -19.45
C TRP A 6 12.71 -26.67 -19.44
N GLU A 7 12.08 -26.60 -20.61
CA GLU A 7 10.62 -26.59 -20.74
C GLU A 7 9.97 -27.86 -20.20
N ALA A 8 10.59 -29.03 -20.42
CA ALA A 8 10.12 -30.30 -19.86
C ALA A 8 10.17 -30.29 -18.32
N ILE A 9 11.29 -29.83 -17.74
CA ILE A 9 11.43 -29.73 -16.27
C ILE A 9 10.42 -28.74 -15.70
N LYS A 10 10.25 -27.57 -16.33
CA LYS A 10 9.34 -26.52 -15.89
C LYS A 10 7.88 -27.00 -15.81
N LYS A 11 7.42 -27.80 -16.77
CA LYS A 11 6.04 -28.34 -16.80
C LYS A 11 5.80 -29.44 -15.75
N SER A 12 6.86 -30.08 -15.27
CA SER A 12 6.80 -31.20 -14.34
C SER A 12 7.20 -30.85 -12.91
N LEU A 13 7.58 -29.60 -12.63
CA LEU A 13 8.01 -29.18 -11.29
C LEU A 13 6.82 -29.15 -10.31
N HIS A 14 6.85 -30.01 -9.30
CA HIS A 14 5.91 -30.05 -8.18
C HIS A 14 6.62 -30.53 -6.91
N PHE A 15 6.13 -30.08 -5.76
CA PHE A 15 6.64 -30.36 -4.42
C PHE A 15 5.61 -31.12 -3.56
N ASN A 16 4.52 -31.60 -4.15
CA ASN A 16 3.44 -32.30 -3.46
C ASN A 16 2.92 -33.47 -4.31
N ASN A 17 2.42 -34.54 -3.69
CA ASN A 17 1.85 -35.68 -4.42
C ASN A 17 0.49 -35.27 -5.03
N ASN A 18 0.24 -35.67 -6.29
CA ASN A 18 -1.03 -35.38 -6.98
C ASN A 18 -2.19 -36.24 -6.44
N GLU A 19 -1.89 -37.41 -5.87
CA GLU A 19 -2.89 -38.30 -5.27
C GLU A 19 -3.57 -37.67 -4.04
N ASP A 20 -2.89 -36.75 -3.37
CA ASP A 20 -3.40 -36.04 -2.19
C ASP A 20 -4.30 -34.84 -2.55
N ARG A 21 -4.52 -34.58 -3.85
CA ARG A 21 -5.30 -33.42 -4.29
C ARG A 21 -6.80 -33.68 -4.14
N GLN A 22 -7.45 -32.94 -3.24
CA GLN A 22 -8.90 -32.96 -3.11
C GLN A 22 -9.57 -32.30 -4.33
N GLU A 23 -10.63 -32.93 -4.86
CA GLU A 23 -11.37 -32.43 -6.03
C GLU A 23 -12.27 -31.23 -5.70
N GLU A 24 -12.90 -31.23 -4.52
CA GLU A 24 -13.67 -30.09 -4.02
C GLU A 24 -12.72 -29.02 -3.43
N ASN A 25 -12.90 -27.76 -3.83
CA ASN A 25 -12.09 -26.61 -3.38
C ASN A 25 -10.57 -26.75 -3.60
N ALA A 26 -10.17 -27.37 -4.72
CA ALA A 26 -8.77 -27.64 -5.04
C ALA A 26 -7.90 -26.37 -4.97
N ASP A 27 -6.95 -26.37 -4.03
CA ASP A 27 -5.95 -25.32 -3.86
C ASP A 27 -5.18 -25.09 -5.19
N PRO A 28 -5.28 -23.90 -5.82
CA PRO A 28 -4.57 -23.61 -7.06
C PRO A 28 -3.05 -23.73 -6.95
N LEU A 29 -2.51 -23.59 -5.74
CA LEU A 29 -1.07 -23.69 -5.47
C LEU A 29 -0.67 -25.07 -4.93
N HIS A 30 -1.54 -26.09 -4.94
CA HIS A 30 -1.27 -27.44 -4.37
C HIS A 30 0.13 -27.96 -4.72
N LYS A 31 0.49 -27.87 -6.00
CA LYS A 31 1.78 -28.35 -6.54
C LYS A 31 3.00 -27.68 -5.91
N ILE A 32 2.89 -26.44 -5.43
CA ILE A 32 4.00 -25.69 -4.83
C ILE A 32 3.73 -25.35 -3.36
N ARG A 33 2.60 -25.78 -2.79
CA ARG A 33 2.14 -25.39 -1.45
C ARG A 33 3.19 -25.66 -0.37
N PRO A 34 3.89 -26.81 -0.34
CA PRO A 34 4.92 -27.05 0.69
C PRO A 34 6.06 -26.04 0.64
N LEU A 35 6.52 -25.68 -0.57
CA LEU A 35 7.55 -24.67 -0.76
C LEU A 35 7.06 -23.28 -0.30
N VAL A 36 5.87 -22.87 -0.74
CA VAL A 36 5.27 -21.59 -0.36
C VAL A 36 5.09 -21.50 1.15
N THR A 37 4.56 -22.55 1.79
CA THR A 37 4.38 -22.61 3.24
C THR A 37 5.72 -22.54 3.97
N HIS A 38 6.73 -23.27 3.52
CA HIS A 38 8.07 -23.24 4.11
C HIS A 38 8.68 -21.83 4.03
N LEU A 39 8.71 -21.24 2.83
CA LEU A 39 9.24 -19.87 2.62
C LEU A 39 8.47 -18.85 3.46
N THR A 40 7.13 -18.91 3.45
CA THR A 40 6.29 -18.00 4.24
C THR A 40 6.57 -18.13 5.73
N SER A 41 6.77 -19.35 6.25
CA SER A 41 7.11 -19.57 7.65
C SER A 41 8.46 -18.95 8.03
N LYS A 42 9.47 -19.08 7.16
CA LYS A 42 10.80 -18.50 7.38
C LYS A 42 10.78 -16.98 7.29
N LEU A 43 10.09 -16.42 6.30
CA LEU A 43 9.95 -14.97 6.13
C LEU A 43 9.22 -14.33 7.33
N LYS A 44 8.22 -15.01 7.90
CA LYS A 44 7.53 -14.54 9.12
C LYS A 44 8.39 -14.51 10.38
N MET A 45 9.53 -15.21 10.40
CA MET A 45 10.48 -15.15 11.53
C MET A 45 11.37 -13.91 11.49
N ILE A 46 11.43 -13.21 10.36
CA ILE A 46 12.24 -12.00 10.22
C ILE A 46 11.56 -10.87 11.02
N PRO A 47 12.27 -10.21 11.95
CA PRO A 47 11.72 -9.10 12.72
C PRO A 47 11.19 -8.00 11.80
N MET A 48 9.98 -7.54 12.09
CA MET A 48 9.29 -6.54 11.29
C MET A 48 9.58 -5.14 11.83
N GLY A 49 10.09 -4.26 10.96
CA GLY A 49 10.23 -2.84 11.29
C GLY A 49 8.88 -2.15 11.45
N GLU A 50 8.85 -1.05 12.21
CA GLU A 50 7.62 -0.30 12.50
C GLU A 50 7.03 0.43 11.28
N LYS A 51 7.80 0.57 10.19
CA LYS A 51 7.38 1.24 8.95
C LYS A 51 7.44 0.25 7.81
N LEU A 52 6.29 -0.02 7.20
CA LEU A 52 6.08 -1.07 6.22
C LEU A 52 5.39 -0.49 4.99
N ALA A 53 5.79 -0.94 3.81
CA ALA A 53 5.19 -0.51 2.56
C ALA A 53 4.53 -1.69 1.85
N VAL A 54 3.39 -1.43 1.21
CA VAL A 54 2.69 -2.39 0.35
C VAL A 54 2.52 -1.76 -1.02
N ASP A 55 3.07 -2.45 -2.02
CA ASP A 55 3.01 -2.07 -3.43
C ASP A 55 2.53 -3.25 -4.30
N GLU A 56 2.40 -3.01 -5.61
CA GLU A 56 1.90 -3.97 -6.58
C GLU A 56 2.89 -5.10 -6.86
N LEU A 57 2.75 -6.21 -6.13
CA LEU A 57 3.25 -7.53 -6.53
C LEU A 57 2.17 -8.58 -6.26
N MET A 58 1.09 -8.50 -7.05
CA MET A 58 -0.09 -9.35 -6.90
C MET A 58 -0.15 -10.40 -8.02
N THR A 59 0.09 -11.66 -7.69
CA THR A 59 -0.20 -12.79 -8.60
C THR A 59 -1.26 -13.70 -7.99
N GLY A 60 -2.46 -13.75 -8.59
CA GLY A 60 -3.49 -14.76 -8.30
C GLY A 60 -4.74 -14.25 -7.60
N ARG A 61 -5.69 -15.16 -7.36
CA ARG A 61 -6.99 -14.89 -6.72
C ARG A 61 -6.81 -14.82 -5.20
N VAL A 62 -7.19 -13.70 -4.58
CA VAL A 62 -7.20 -13.56 -3.13
C VAL A 62 -8.56 -14.01 -2.60
N VAL A 63 -8.55 -15.08 -1.80
CA VAL A 63 -9.73 -15.48 -1.01
C VAL A 63 -9.67 -14.72 0.31
N GLN A 64 -10.69 -13.91 0.59
CA GLN A 64 -10.76 -13.17 1.85
C GLN A 64 -11.11 -14.13 3.00
N PRO A 65 -10.35 -14.14 4.10
CA PRO A 65 -10.73 -14.90 5.28
C PRO A 65 -12.06 -14.39 5.86
N PRO A 66 -13.01 -15.27 6.23
CA PRO A 66 -14.34 -14.86 6.73
C PRO A 66 -14.30 -13.98 7.98
N GLU A 67 -13.24 -14.07 8.78
CA GLU A 67 -13.03 -13.30 10.00
C GLU A 67 -12.60 -11.85 9.76
N LEU A 68 -12.16 -11.51 8.55
CA LEU A 68 -11.76 -10.14 8.20
C LEU A 68 -12.94 -9.38 7.57
N PRO A 69 -13.13 -8.10 7.90
CA PRO A 69 -14.14 -7.29 7.25
C PRO A 69 -13.84 -7.14 5.75
N ASP A 70 -14.90 -7.02 4.95
CA ASP A 70 -14.77 -6.69 3.53
C ASP A 70 -14.65 -5.17 3.37
N VAL A 71 -13.47 -4.72 2.96
CA VAL A 71 -13.16 -3.31 2.69
C VAL A 71 -12.94 -3.06 1.20
N GLY A 72 -13.40 -3.98 0.35
CA GLY A 72 -13.24 -3.96 -1.10
C GLY A 72 -12.01 -4.74 -1.57
N ALA A 73 -12.03 -5.16 -2.84
CA ALA A 73 -11.09 -6.14 -3.39
C ALA A 73 -9.61 -5.81 -3.14
N SER A 74 -9.18 -4.56 -3.34
CA SER A 74 -7.78 -4.17 -3.12
C SER A 74 -7.43 -4.03 -1.64
N GLY A 75 -8.31 -3.43 -0.83
CA GLY A 75 -8.07 -3.29 0.62
C GLY A 75 -8.07 -4.62 1.36
N ASN A 76 -8.89 -5.58 0.91
CA ASN A 76 -8.92 -6.95 1.41
C ASN A 76 -7.55 -7.63 1.29
N VAL A 77 -6.82 -7.35 0.22
CA VAL A 77 -5.45 -7.87 0.10
C VAL A 77 -4.52 -7.28 1.14
N VAL A 78 -4.59 -5.96 1.38
CA VAL A 78 -3.79 -5.31 2.42
C VAL A 78 -4.13 -5.87 3.80
N LEU A 79 -5.42 -6.04 4.13
CA LEU A 79 -5.81 -6.61 5.42
C LEU A 79 -5.24 -8.01 5.62
N ARG A 80 -5.22 -8.82 4.57
CA ARG A 80 -4.62 -10.16 4.62
C ARG A 80 -3.10 -10.09 4.83
N LEU A 81 -2.41 -9.20 4.12
CA LEU A 81 -0.97 -8.99 4.28
C LEU A 81 -0.60 -8.41 5.65
N ALA A 82 -1.48 -7.60 6.24
CA ALA A 82 -1.31 -6.96 7.52
C ALA A 82 -1.56 -7.88 8.73
N GLN A 83 -2.14 -9.07 8.54
CA GLN A 83 -2.44 -10.00 9.65
C GLN A 83 -1.26 -10.28 10.61
N PRO A 84 0.00 -10.43 10.14
CA PRO A 84 1.13 -10.67 11.04
C PRO A 84 1.63 -9.43 11.79
N ILE A 85 1.17 -8.22 11.43
CA ILE A 85 1.64 -6.97 12.03
C ILE A 85 1.13 -6.91 13.49
N PRO A 86 2.03 -6.64 14.46
CA PRO A 86 1.61 -6.47 15.84
C PRO A 86 0.65 -5.29 16.00
N LYS A 87 -0.51 -5.59 16.60
CA LYS A 87 -1.57 -4.61 16.85
C LYS A 87 -1.22 -3.71 18.02
N GLN A 88 -1.70 -2.47 18.00
CA GLN A 88 -1.53 -1.48 19.08
C GLN A 88 -0.05 -1.20 19.44
N GLN A 89 0.85 -1.32 18.46
CA GLN A 89 2.29 -1.11 18.63
C GLN A 89 2.84 -0.03 17.69
N ASN A 90 2.00 0.92 17.29
CA ASN A 90 2.39 2.11 16.51
C ASN A 90 3.05 1.80 15.15
N TYR A 91 2.78 0.61 14.59
CA TYR A 91 3.17 0.24 13.23
C TYR A 91 2.48 1.15 12.21
N LYS A 92 3.19 1.46 11.13
CA LYS A 92 2.77 2.36 10.04
C LYS A 92 2.85 1.66 8.71
N LEU A 93 1.73 1.61 8.00
CA LEU A 93 1.63 1.11 6.65
C LEU A 93 1.62 2.25 5.63
N PHE A 94 2.40 2.08 4.58
CA PHE A 94 2.46 2.97 3.43
C PHE A 94 1.90 2.22 2.22
N LEU A 95 0.92 2.81 1.55
CA LEU A 95 0.15 2.13 0.50
C LEU A 95 0.14 2.89 -0.83
N ASP A 96 0.26 2.17 -1.94
CA ASP A 96 -0.02 2.73 -3.26
C ASP A 96 -1.53 3.03 -3.48
N ASN A 97 -1.80 3.89 -4.46
CA ASN A 97 -3.11 4.36 -4.88
C ASN A 97 -4.11 3.26 -5.22
N TRP A 98 -3.64 2.08 -5.64
CA TRP A 98 -4.54 0.95 -5.91
C TRP A 98 -5.25 0.47 -4.64
N PHE A 99 -4.55 0.47 -3.51
CA PHE A 99 -5.03 -0.10 -2.24
C PHE A 99 -5.75 0.92 -1.36
N THR A 100 -5.36 2.18 -1.41
CA THR A 100 -5.77 3.18 -0.41
C THR A 100 -7.24 3.59 -0.51
N GLY A 101 -7.99 3.41 0.57
CA GLY A 101 -9.37 3.88 0.69
C GLY A 101 -9.78 4.09 2.15
N VAL A 102 -10.84 4.88 2.36
CA VAL A 102 -11.34 5.20 3.71
C VAL A 102 -11.69 3.94 4.52
N PRO A 103 -12.43 2.94 4.00
CA PRO A 103 -12.76 1.75 4.78
C PRO A 103 -11.53 0.97 5.27
N LEU A 104 -10.50 0.87 4.43
CA LEU A 104 -9.26 0.18 4.77
C LEU A 104 -8.52 0.89 5.91
N ILE A 105 -8.34 2.22 5.81
CA ILE A 105 -7.60 2.99 6.82
C ILE A 105 -8.31 2.95 8.16
N LEU A 106 -9.64 3.10 8.18
CA LEU A 106 -10.42 2.99 9.42
C LEU A 106 -10.28 1.61 10.05
N THR A 107 -10.29 0.55 9.24
CA THR A 107 -10.12 -0.83 9.73
C THR A 107 -8.73 -1.05 10.33
N LEU A 108 -7.68 -0.53 9.70
CA LEU A 108 -6.31 -0.62 10.22
C LEU A 108 -6.13 0.21 11.51
N ALA A 109 -6.72 1.42 11.55
CA ALA A 109 -6.69 2.28 12.73
C ALA A 109 -7.33 1.61 13.95
N GLN A 110 -8.45 0.89 13.78
CA GLN A 110 -9.07 0.08 14.85
C GLN A 110 -8.15 -1.04 15.37
N GLN A 111 -7.22 -1.52 14.54
CA GLN A 111 -6.20 -2.50 14.94
C GLN A 111 -4.96 -1.84 15.56
N GLY A 112 -4.93 -0.51 15.69
CA GLY A 112 -3.77 0.26 16.16
C GLY A 112 -2.62 0.24 15.16
N ILE A 113 -2.93 0.06 13.87
CA ILE A 113 -1.99 0.14 12.76
C ILE A 113 -2.30 1.43 12.00
N HIS A 114 -1.36 2.35 12.03
CA HIS A 114 -1.47 3.62 11.32
C HIS A 114 -1.21 3.43 9.83
N CYS A 115 -1.79 4.29 9.00
CA CYS A 115 -1.73 4.17 7.56
C CYS A 115 -1.58 5.53 6.86
N THR A 116 -0.77 5.56 5.81
CA THR A 116 -0.70 6.68 4.85
C THR A 116 -0.67 6.09 3.44
N GLY A 117 -1.47 6.62 2.54
CA GLY A 117 -1.44 6.19 1.15
C GLY A 117 -1.78 7.30 0.18
N THR A 118 -1.33 7.17 -1.06
CA THR A 118 -1.87 7.98 -2.14
C THR A 118 -3.28 7.51 -2.45
N VAL A 119 -4.20 8.40 -2.79
CA VAL A 119 -5.60 8.05 -3.07
C VAL A 119 -6.04 8.68 -4.39
N ARG A 120 -6.75 7.90 -5.22
CA ARG A 120 -7.30 8.39 -6.48
C ARG A 120 -8.43 9.39 -6.20
N GLY A 121 -8.46 10.50 -6.92
CA GLY A 121 -9.44 11.58 -6.71
C GLY A 121 -10.90 11.13 -6.81
N ASN A 122 -11.19 10.11 -7.62
CA ASN A 122 -12.54 9.53 -7.72
C ASN A 122 -13.01 8.78 -6.46
N ARG A 123 -12.11 8.44 -5.53
CA ARG A 123 -12.47 7.84 -4.24
C ARG A 123 -12.86 8.89 -3.18
N LEU A 124 -12.61 10.17 -3.44
CA LEU A 124 -12.93 11.31 -2.56
C LEU A 124 -13.60 12.45 -3.36
N PRO A 125 -14.74 12.21 -4.02
CA PRO A 125 -15.37 13.19 -4.90
C PRO A 125 -15.85 14.42 -4.11
N GLY A 126 -15.50 15.62 -4.59
CA GLY A 126 -15.97 16.88 -4.02
C GLY A 126 -15.36 17.29 -2.68
N VAL A 127 -14.38 16.53 -2.15
CA VAL A 127 -13.74 16.83 -0.87
C VAL A 127 -12.69 17.94 -0.98
N LEU A 128 -11.98 17.96 -2.11
CA LEU A 128 -10.81 18.83 -2.36
C LEU A 128 -11.00 19.64 -3.63
N MET A 129 -10.25 20.73 -3.75
CA MET A 129 -10.14 21.55 -4.96
C MET A 129 -9.79 20.71 -6.18
N SER A 130 -10.27 21.16 -7.34
CA SER A 130 -9.91 20.56 -8.62
C SER A 130 -8.42 20.74 -8.94
N ASP A 131 -7.89 19.88 -9.81
CA ASP A 131 -6.51 20.00 -10.30
C ASP A 131 -6.24 21.34 -10.98
N VAL A 132 -7.27 21.91 -11.64
CA VAL A 132 -7.20 23.20 -12.32
C VAL A 132 -7.06 24.34 -11.31
N GLU A 133 -7.86 24.34 -10.26
CA GLU A 133 -7.80 25.36 -9.20
C GLU A 133 -6.49 25.30 -8.45
N LEU A 134 -6.05 24.10 -8.06
CA LEU A 134 -4.81 23.91 -7.33
C LEU A 134 -3.59 24.31 -8.18
N LYS A 135 -3.58 23.93 -9.46
CA LYS A 135 -2.53 24.37 -10.40
C LYS A 135 -2.46 25.89 -10.54
N ARG A 136 -3.60 26.58 -10.57
CA ARG A 136 -3.66 28.05 -10.66
C ARG A 136 -3.04 28.73 -9.44
N THR A 137 -3.12 28.12 -8.27
CA THR A 137 -2.49 28.63 -7.03
C THR A 137 -0.96 28.58 -7.10
N GLY A 138 -0.40 27.73 -7.95
CA GLY A 138 1.04 27.65 -8.20
C GLY A 138 1.70 26.39 -7.64
N HIS A 139 2.98 26.26 -7.96
CA HIS A 139 3.80 25.10 -7.60
C HIS A 139 4.01 25.01 -6.09
N GLY A 140 3.83 23.82 -5.52
CA GLY A 140 3.89 23.57 -4.09
C GLY A 140 2.61 23.91 -3.33
N SER A 141 1.57 24.41 -4.02
CA SER A 141 0.28 24.64 -3.39
C SER A 141 -0.31 23.34 -2.86
N PHE A 142 -1.04 23.43 -1.75
CA PHE A 142 -1.76 22.30 -1.19
C PHE A 142 -3.05 22.73 -0.52
N GLU A 143 -3.93 21.76 -0.34
CA GLU A 143 -5.12 21.86 0.51
C GLU A 143 -5.13 20.69 1.48
N GLN A 144 -5.53 20.96 2.73
CA GLN A 144 -5.82 19.94 3.71
C GLN A 144 -7.29 20.00 4.12
N LYS A 145 -7.93 18.83 4.20
CA LYS A 145 -9.17 18.61 4.95
C LYS A 145 -8.91 17.64 6.08
N ILE A 146 -9.63 17.81 7.17
CA ILE A 146 -9.62 16.88 8.29
C ILE A 146 -11.06 16.40 8.48
N ALA A 147 -11.23 15.11 8.66
CA ALA A 147 -12.50 14.50 9.03
C ALA A 147 -12.30 13.65 10.29
N VAL A 148 -13.30 13.60 11.14
CA VAL A 148 -13.34 12.67 12.27
C VAL A 148 -14.39 11.61 11.96
N VAL A 149 -13.99 10.35 11.94
CA VAL A 149 -14.88 9.21 11.66
C VAL A 149 -14.74 8.22 12.81
N GLY A 150 -15.77 8.18 13.67
CA GLY A 150 -15.66 7.50 14.96
C GLY A 150 -14.59 8.16 15.82
N GLU A 151 -13.61 7.36 16.28
CA GLU A 151 -12.46 7.83 17.08
C GLU A 151 -11.23 8.13 16.21
N THR A 152 -11.30 7.94 14.89
CA THR A 152 -10.17 8.12 13.98
C THR A 152 -10.22 9.49 13.32
N ILE A 153 -9.11 10.22 13.39
CA ILE A 153 -8.90 11.47 12.66
C ILE A 153 -8.28 11.13 11.32
N LEU A 154 -8.90 11.56 10.22
CA LEU A 154 -8.38 11.41 8.88
C LEU A 154 -7.91 12.75 8.34
N HIS A 155 -6.69 12.77 7.85
CA HIS A 155 -6.08 13.86 7.11
C HIS A 155 -6.13 13.55 5.61
N VAL A 156 -6.74 14.44 4.85
CA VAL A 156 -6.69 14.41 3.39
C VAL A 156 -5.88 15.60 2.93
N VAL A 157 -4.77 15.36 2.24
CA VAL A 157 -3.89 16.42 1.74
C VAL A 157 -3.73 16.26 0.24
N LYS A 158 -4.09 17.30 -0.52
CA LYS A 158 -3.80 17.39 -1.95
C LYS A 158 -2.67 18.36 -2.17
N TRP A 159 -1.59 17.94 -2.82
CA TRP A 159 -0.41 18.75 -3.08
C TRP A 159 -0.11 18.80 -4.58
N TYR A 160 0.28 19.98 -5.08
CA TYR A 160 0.61 20.19 -6.49
C TYR A 160 2.12 20.37 -6.68
N ASP A 161 2.73 19.38 -7.32
CA ASP A 161 4.07 19.48 -7.90
C ASP A 161 3.90 19.72 -9.42
N ASN A 162 4.55 18.93 -10.28
CA ASN A 162 4.23 18.85 -11.71
C ASN A 162 2.81 18.34 -11.98
N ARG A 163 2.33 17.43 -11.12
CA ARG A 163 0.97 16.88 -11.11
C ARG A 163 0.43 16.93 -9.68
N SER A 164 -0.90 16.95 -9.55
CA SER A 164 -1.50 16.85 -8.24
C SER A 164 -1.39 15.43 -7.70
N VAL A 165 -1.12 15.30 -6.41
CA VAL A 165 -1.20 14.04 -5.66
C VAL A 165 -2.12 14.25 -4.47
N THR A 166 -2.96 13.27 -4.17
CA THR A 166 -3.80 13.28 -2.97
C THR A 166 -3.32 12.17 -2.04
N LEU A 167 -3.06 12.50 -0.79
CA LEU A 167 -2.74 11.55 0.27
C LEU A 167 -3.86 11.51 1.30
N LEU A 168 -4.08 10.31 1.82
CA LEU A 168 -4.99 10.04 2.93
C LEU A 168 -4.20 9.38 4.05
N SER A 169 -4.33 9.87 5.28
CA SER A 169 -3.64 9.33 6.45
C SER A 169 -4.46 9.50 7.72
N ASP A 170 -4.27 8.60 8.70
CA ASP A 170 -4.88 8.69 10.03
C ASP A 170 -3.98 9.32 11.12
N TYR A 171 -2.71 9.62 10.81
CA TYR A 171 -1.76 10.09 11.83
C TYR A 171 -0.92 11.31 11.44
N ILE A 172 -0.85 11.65 10.14
CA ILE A 172 -0.03 12.77 9.67
C ILE A 172 -0.76 13.60 8.61
N GLY A 173 -0.76 14.92 8.81
CA GLY A 173 -1.31 15.91 7.89
C GLY A 173 -0.24 16.75 7.19
N ALA A 174 -0.56 18.00 6.88
CA ALA A 174 0.36 18.87 6.16
C ALA A 174 1.47 19.49 7.02
N SER A 175 1.25 19.62 8.33
CA SER A 175 2.20 20.30 9.23
C SER A 175 3.21 19.32 9.86
N PRO A 176 4.48 19.71 10.04
CA PRO A 176 5.07 20.98 9.60
C PRO A 176 5.29 21.01 8.07
N VAL A 177 5.00 22.16 7.46
CA VAL A 177 5.34 22.40 6.05
C VAL A 177 6.81 22.74 5.98
N THR A 178 7.52 22.10 5.05
CA THR A 178 8.96 22.29 4.86
C THR A 178 9.25 22.50 3.38
N GLU A 179 10.46 22.92 3.02
CA GLU A 179 10.81 23.08 1.61
C GLU A 179 11.44 21.78 1.06
N VAL A 180 11.23 21.52 -0.22
CA VAL A 180 11.99 20.54 -1.02
C VAL A 180 12.53 21.21 -2.26
N GLU A 181 13.73 20.80 -2.66
CA GLU A 181 14.33 21.25 -3.91
C GLU A 181 13.73 20.46 -5.07
N ARG A 182 13.32 21.19 -6.10
CA ARG A 182 12.79 20.65 -7.35
C ARG A 182 13.51 21.27 -8.53
N TRP A 183 13.85 20.43 -9.49
CA TRP A 183 14.43 20.88 -10.74
C TRP A 183 13.30 21.33 -11.67
N ASP A 184 13.28 22.61 -12.00
CA ASP A 184 12.36 23.18 -12.99
C ASP A 184 13.17 23.88 -14.07
N GLN A 185 13.06 23.38 -15.30
CA GLN A 185 13.63 23.99 -16.51
C GLN A 185 15.06 24.58 -16.35
N LYS A 186 15.95 23.84 -15.67
CA LYS A 186 17.37 24.17 -15.41
C LYS A 186 17.69 25.01 -14.18
N VAL A 187 16.69 25.32 -13.35
CA VAL A 187 16.87 26.02 -12.07
C VAL A 187 16.34 25.13 -10.94
N ILE A 188 17.01 25.18 -9.79
CA ILE A 188 16.51 24.56 -8.56
C ILE A 188 15.58 25.55 -7.88
N THR A 189 14.31 25.16 -7.74
CA THR A 189 13.29 25.94 -7.04
C THR A 189 12.96 25.28 -5.71
N LYS A 190 12.77 26.08 -4.67
CA LYS A 190 12.30 25.59 -3.37
C LYS A 190 10.78 25.59 -3.35
N VAL A 191 10.22 24.42 -3.06
CA VAL A 191 8.78 24.18 -3.14
C VAL A 191 8.26 23.80 -1.75
N PRO A 192 7.20 24.45 -1.23
CA PRO A 192 6.53 24.01 -0.02
C PRO A 192 6.05 22.57 -0.14
N CYS A 193 6.34 21.76 0.87
CA CYS A 193 6.13 20.32 0.90
C CYS A 193 5.48 19.93 2.24
N PRO A 194 4.21 19.48 2.20
CA PRO A 194 3.50 18.98 3.37
C PRO A 194 4.22 17.80 4.06
N ALA A 195 4.13 17.71 5.38
CA ALA A 195 4.78 16.65 6.16
C ALA A 195 4.40 15.24 5.69
N VAL A 196 3.10 15.00 5.41
CA VAL A 196 2.60 13.72 4.88
C VAL A 196 3.25 13.31 3.55
N VAL A 197 3.57 14.27 2.68
CA VAL A 197 4.24 13.99 1.39
C VAL A 197 5.66 13.48 1.64
N LYS A 198 6.40 14.12 2.56
CA LYS A 198 7.75 13.70 2.93
C LYS A 198 7.74 12.32 3.58
N GLU A 199 6.83 12.10 4.52
CA GLU A 199 6.70 10.83 5.23
C GLU A 199 6.34 9.69 4.26
N TYR A 200 5.42 9.91 3.33
CA TYR A 200 5.08 8.93 2.31
C TYR A 200 6.27 8.58 1.41
N ASN A 201 6.91 9.58 0.81
CA ASN A 201 8.03 9.36 -0.12
C ASN A 201 9.23 8.69 0.54
N LYS A 202 9.47 8.95 1.83
CA LYS A 202 10.56 8.33 2.59
C LYS A 202 10.37 6.83 2.78
N ASN A 203 9.13 6.35 2.88
CA ASN A 203 8.84 4.98 3.32
C ASN A 203 8.26 4.07 2.22
N MET A 204 7.66 4.61 1.15
CA MET A 204 7.15 3.77 0.04
C MET A 204 8.24 3.12 -0.82
N GLY A 205 9.34 3.83 -1.07
CA GLY A 205 10.37 3.39 -2.03
C GLY A 205 11.13 2.12 -1.64
N GLY A 206 10.90 1.56 -0.45
CA GLY A 206 11.57 0.33 -0.01
C GLY A 206 11.17 -0.92 -0.80
N VAL A 207 9.97 -0.94 -1.39
CA VAL A 207 9.49 -2.11 -2.18
C VAL A 207 10.16 -2.17 -3.55
N ASP A 208 10.35 -1.04 -4.22
CA ASP A 208 11.03 -0.92 -5.52
C ASP A 208 12.54 -1.22 -5.48
N LEU A 209 13.12 -1.25 -4.27
CA LEU A 209 14.54 -1.52 -4.04
C LEU A 209 14.83 -2.99 -3.75
N LEU A 210 13.82 -3.87 -3.76
CA LEU A 210 14.01 -5.31 -3.64
C LEU A 210 14.62 -5.84 -4.97
N PRO A 211 15.88 -6.33 -4.96
CA PRO A 211 16.59 -6.79 -6.16
C PRO A 211 16.03 -8.09 -6.75
#